data_AF-A0A3D4NN52-F1
#
_entry.id   AF-A0A3D4NN52-F1
#
_cell.length_a   1.000
_cell.length_b   1.000
_cell.length_c   1.000
_cell.angle_alpha   90.00
_cell.angle_beta   90.00
_cell.angle_gamma   90.00
#
_symmetry.space_group_name_H-M   'P 1'
#
loop_
_entity.id
_entity.type
_entity.pdbx_description
1 polymer ?
#
loop_
_entity_poly.entity_id
_entity_poly.type
_entity_poly.pdbx_seq_one_letter_code
_entity_poly.pdbx_strand_id
1 'polypeptide(L)'
;LPGTTASNTLGGDHKLYTGLFQVTIVTPPGKGPGAAETLLDELSSLYPINHALTRDGFTVLVMTPLEPGPEQQDDTAFSLPCRFEYRADTF
;
A
#
# COMPACT_ATOMS: atom_id res chain seq x y z
N LEU A 1 6.73 -1.26 -4.58
CA LEU A 1 7.75 -0.65 -5.47
C LEU A 1 8.33 0.58 -4.79
N PRO A 2 9.65 0.61 -4.51
CA PRO A 2 10.30 1.83 -4.02
C PRO A 2 10.34 2.87 -5.14
N GLY A 3 9.98 4.12 -4.83
CA GLY A 3 10.12 5.25 -5.73
C GLY A 3 11.55 5.81 -5.73
N THR A 4 11.76 6.83 -6.56
CA THR A 4 13.06 7.52 -6.69
C THR A 4 13.42 8.18 -5.36
N THR A 5 14.59 7.86 -4.81
CA THR A 5 15.12 8.56 -3.63
C THR A 5 15.35 10.04 -3.97
N ALA A 6 14.72 10.94 -3.22
CA ALA A 6 14.83 12.38 -3.41
C ALA A 6 15.42 13.05 -2.15
N SER A 7 15.89 14.29 -2.28
CA SER A 7 16.26 15.13 -1.14
C SER A 7 15.63 16.51 -1.31
N ASN A 8 14.86 16.94 -0.32
CA ASN A 8 14.23 18.26 -0.31
C ASN A 8 15.08 19.31 0.42
N THR A 9 16.29 18.96 0.88
CA THR A 9 17.17 19.87 1.61
C THR A 9 18.43 20.17 0.82
N LEU A 10 18.80 21.45 0.72
CA LEU A 10 20.01 21.90 0.03
C LEU A 10 21.31 21.36 0.68
N GLY A 11 21.24 20.94 1.95
CA GLY A 11 22.39 20.40 2.72
C GLY A 11 22.75 18.95 2.40
N GLY A 12 21.88 18.18 1.73
CA GLY A 12 22.16 16.79 1.34
C GLY A 12 21.98 15.73 2.44
N ASP A 13 21.68 16.13 3.68
CA ASP A 13 21.53 15.20 4.82
C ASP A 13 20.16 14.50 4.86
N HIS A 14 19.15 15.02 4.13
CA HIS A 14 17.81 14.43 4.09
C HIS A 14 17.67 13.41 2.97
N LYS A 15 17.17 12.21 3.29
CA LYS A 15 16.68 11.25 2.29
C LYS A 15 15.17 11.07 2.42
N LEU A 16 14.48 11.36 1.33
CA LEU A 16 13.06 11.11 1.13
C LEU A 16 12.90 9.82 0.34
N TYR A 17 12.25 8.83 0.95
CA TYR A 17 11.84 7.59 0.31
C TYR A 17 10.33 7.63 0.11
N THR A 18 9.88 7.89 -1.11
CA THR A 18 8.48 7.67 -1.48
C THR A 18 8.35 6.35 -2.22
N GLY A 19 7.18 5.74 -2.19
CA GLY A 19 6.94 4.52 -2.94
C GLY A 19 5.48 4.11 -2.97
N LEU A 20 5.21 3.06 -3.74
CA LEU A 20 3.90 2.46 -3.86
C LEU A 20 3.91 1.10 -3.19
N PHE A 21 3.04 0.90 -2.21
CA PHE A 21 2.70 -0.42 -1.72
C PHE A 21 1.62 -1.00 -2.61
N GLN A 22 1.83 -2.21 -3.13
CA GLN A 22 0.83 -2.93 -3.93
C GLN A 22 0.72 -4.35 -3.42
N VAL A 23 -0.51 -4.81 -3.26
CA VAL A 23 -0.87 -6.18 -2.88
C VAL A 23 -2.01 -6.64 -3.78
N THR A 24 -2.09 -7.94 -4.06
CA THR A 24 -3.22 -8.51 -4.80
C THR A 24 -3.93 -9.50 -3.90
N ILE A 25 -5.20 -9.25 -3.61
CA ILE A 25 -6.07 -10.16 -2.89
C ILE A 25 -6.51 -11.24 -3.88
N VAL A 26 -6.21 -12.51 -3.60
CA VAL A 26 -6.60 -13.64 -4.45
C VAL A 26 -7.55 -14.53 -3.66
N THR A 27 -8.76 -14.74 -4.17
CA THR A 27 -9.78 -15.59 -3.55
C THR A 27 -10.18 -16.74 -4.48
N PRO A 28 -10.62 -17.89 -3.94
CA PRO A 28 -11.12 -19.00 -4.75
C PRO A 28 -12.33 -18.61 -5.59
N PRO A 29 -12.57 -19.28 -6.73
CA PRO A 29 -13.69 -19.00 -7.61
C PRO A 29 -15.00 -19.40 -6.93
N GLY A 30 -16.09 -18.73 -7.28
CA GLY A 30 -17.44 -19.04 -6.77
C GLY A 30 -17.77 -18.46 -5.39
N LYS A 31 -16.85 -17.73 -4.74
CA LYS A 31 -17.12 -16.95 -3.51
C LYS A 31 -17.64 -15.53 -3.79
N GLY A 32 -17.63 -15.09 -5.05
CA GLY A 32 -18.01 -13.74 -5.46
C GLY A 32 -17.02 -12.66 -4.95
N PRO A 33 -17.24 -11.39 -5.31
CA PRO A 33 -16.34 -10.29 -4.91
C PRO A 33 -16.37 -10.03 -3.40
N GLY A 34 -17.45 -10.38 -2.70
CA GLY A 34 -17.64 -10.03 -1.28
C GLY A 34 -16.54 -10.53 -0.33
N ALA A 35 -15.90 -11.67 -0.62
CA ALA A 35 -14.77 -12.14 0.17
C ALA A 35 -13.52 -11.25 -0.01
N ALA A 36 -13.29 -10.75 -1.22
CA ALA A 36 -12.19 -9.83 -1.51
C ALA A 36 -12.48 -8.42 -0.98
N GLU A 37 -13.73 -7.95 -1.05
CA GLU A 37 -14.18 -6.69 -0.44
C GLU A 37 -14.00 -6.70 1.08
N THR A 38 -14.34 -7.81 1.75
CA THR A 38 -14.13 -7.94 3.20
C THR A 38 -12.64 -7.80 3.56
N LEU A 39 -11.76 -8.45 2.79
CA LEU A 39 -10.31 -8.33 2.98
C LEU A 39 -9.80 -6.92 2.66
N LEU A 40 -10.38 -6.24 1.67
CA LEU A 40 -10.07 -4.85 1.36
C LEU A 40 -10.44 -3.92 2.52
N ASP A 41 -11.60 -4.11 3.14
CA ASP A 41 -12.04 -3.31 4.30
C ASP A 41 -11.13 -3.54 5.51
N GLU A 42 -10.76 -4.79 5.78
CA GLU A 42 -9.80 -5.13 6.86
C GLU A 42 -8.43 -4.49 6.63
N LEU A 43 -7.90 -4.56 5.39
CA LEU A 43 -6.64 -3.91 5.04
C LEU A 43 -6.72 -2.39 5.13
N SER A 44 -7.85 -1.79 4.73
CA SER A 44 -8.09 -0.35 4.85
C SER A 44 -8.13 0.09 6.31
N SER A 45 -8.70 -0.74 7.20
CA SER A 45 -8.70 -0.50 8.64
C SER A 45 -7.32 -0.63 9.27
N LEU A 46 -6.49 -1.54 8.76
CA LEU A 46 -5.12 -1.75 9.24
C LEU A 46 -4.16 -0.63 8.80
N TYR A 47 -4.37 -0.06 7.62
CA TYR A 47 -3.54 0.98 7.03
C TYR A 47 -4.33 2.29 6.76
N PRO A 48 -4.81 2.98 7.81
CA PRO A 48 -5.48 4.26 7.63
C PRO A 48 -4.50 5.33 7.14
N ILE A 49 -5.05 6.39 6.53
CA ILE A 49 -4.27 7.54 6.09
C ILE A 49 -3.51 8.17 7.27
N ASN A 50 -2.26 8.60 7.03
CA ASN A 50 -1.34 9.11 8.03
C ASN A 50 -0.90 8.11 9.12
N HIS A 51 -1.19 6.80 8.95
CA HIS A 51 -0.65 5.79 9.85
C HIS A 51 0.87 5.77 9.74
N ALA A 52 1.53 5.96 10.88
CA ALA A 52 2.98 5.85 11.03
C ALA A 52 3.37 4.45 11.50
N LEU A 53 4.16 3.75 10.69
CA LEU A 53 4.71 2.43 10.98
C LEU A 53 6.20 2.57 11.25
N THR A 54 6.62 2.33 12.49
CA THR A 54 8.03 2.45 12.90
C THR A 54 8.64 1.08 13.16
N ARG A 55 9.80 0.82 12.57
CA ARG A 55 10.61 -0.39 12.80
C ARG A 55 12.09 -0.06 12.73
N ASP A 56 12.86 -0.52 13.72
CA ASP A 56 14.32 -0.37 13.76
C ASP A 56 14.82 1.07 13.51
N GLY A 57 14.06 2.07 14.02
CA GLY A 57 14.39 3.50 13.86
C GLY A 57 13.96 4.11 12.52
N PHE A 58 13.34 3.34 11.62
CA PHE A 58 12.79 3.80 10.35
C PHE A 58 11.27 3.93 10.44
N THR A 59 10.74 5.10 10.06
CA THR A 59 9.30 5.39 10.11
C THR A 59 8.75 5.59 8.71
N VAL A 60 7.69 4.87 8.38
CA VAL A 60 6.94 4.99 7.14
C VAL A 60 5.55 5.56 7.44
N LEU A 61 5.13 6.56 6.67
CA LEU A 61 3.79 7.13 6.69
C LEU A 61 2.98 6.66 5.47
N VAL A 62 1.73 6.25 5.71
CA VAL A 62 0.72 6.04 4.66
C VAL A 62 0.22 7.40 4.17
N MET A 63 0.36 7.67 2.87
CA MET A 63 0.08 8.98 2.25
C MET A 63 -1.28 9.04 1.55
N THR A 64 -1.77 7.91 1.05
CA THR A 64 -3.09 7.80 0.41
C THR A 64 -3.91 6.70 1.09
N PRO A 65 -5.25 6.79 1.07
CA PRO A 65 -6.06 5.63 1.45
C PRO A 65 -5.75 4.43 0.55
N LEU A 66 -6.07 3.22 1.03
CA LEU A 66 -5.98 2.00 0.23
C LEU A 66 -6.99 2.08 -0.92
N GLU A 67 -6.49 2.00 -2.15
CA GLU A 67 -7.28 2.09 -3.37
C GLU A 67 -7.33 0.73 -4.07
N PRO A 68 -8.52 0.16 -4.32
CA PRO A 68 -8.66 -1.02 -5.16
C PRO A 68 -8.49 -0.67 -6.65
N GLY A 69 -7.83 -1.55 -7.39
CA GLY A 69 -7.73 -1.51 -8.84
C GLY A 69 -8.85 -2.31 -9.52
N PRO A 70 -8.74 -2.57 -10.83
CA PRO A 70 -9.76 -3.30 -11.57
C PRO A 70 -9.85 -4.75 -11.07
N GLU A 71 -11.08 -5.22 -10.88
CA GLU A 71 -11.38 -6.62 -10.57
C GLU A 71 -10.96 -7.52 -11.74
N GLN A 72 -10.35 -8.66 -11.41
CA GLN A 72 -9.89 -9.63 -12.39
C GLN A 72 -10.49 -10.99 -12.03
N GLN A 73 -11.39 -11.48 -12.89
CA GLN A 73 -12.01 -12.79 -12.75
C GLN A 73 -11.36 -13.77 -13.72
N ASP A 74 -10.75 -14.82 -13.20
CA ASP A 74 -10.22 -15.96 -13.93
C ASP A 74 -11.07 -17.23 -13.65
N ASP A 75 -10.85 -18.29 -14.41
CA ASP A 75 -11.57 -19.57 -14.25
C ASP A 75 -11.34 -20.22 -12.88
N THR A 76 -10.17 -19.99 -12.28
CA THR A 76 -9.74 -20.65 -11.04
C THR A 76 -9.50 -19.69 -9.88
N ALA A 77 -9.71 -18.38 -10.07
CA ALA A 77 -9.46 -17.38 -9.03
C ALA A 77 -10.17 -16.06 -9.33
N PHE A 78 -10.42 -15.29 -8.28
CA PHE A 78 -10.72 -13.86 -8.37
C PHE A 78 -9.54 -13.09 -7.78
N SER A 79 -9.09 -12.05 -8.48
CA SER A 79 -7.96 -11.21 -8.06
C SER A 79 -8.39 -9.76 -8.00
N LEU A 80 -8.07 -9.10 -6.88
CA LEU A 80 -8.28 -7.68 -6.65
C LEU A 80 -6.94 -7.03 -6.28
N PRO A 81 -6.28 -6.33 -7.22
CA PRO A 81 -5.09 -5.54 -6.90
C PRO A 81 -5.50 -4.33 -6.04
N CYS A 82 -4.71 -4.00 -5.03
CA CYS A 82 -4.92 -2.86 -4.14
C CYS A 82 -3.59 -2.13 -3.94
N ARG A 83 -3.63 -0.81 -3.73
CA ARG A 83 -2.42 0.01 -3.58
C ARG A 83 -2.60 1.19 -2.64
N PHE A 84 -1.50 1.65 -2.07
CA PHE A 84 -1.39 2.98 -1.45
C PHE A 84 0.03 3.54 -1.60
N GLU A 85 0.16 4.85 -1.55
CA GLU A 85 1.45 5.53 -1.53
C GLU A 85 1.96 5.67 -0.10
N TYR A 86 3.27 5.52 0.07
CA TYR A 86 3.94 5.71 1.35
C TYR A 86 5.13 6.66 1.22
N ARG A 87 5.52 7.23 2.35
CA ARG A 87 6.67 8.10 2.50
C ARG A 87 7.47 7.72 3.74
N ALA A 88 8.79 7.78 3.67
CA ALA A 88 9.67 7.73 4.82
C ALA A 88 10.74 8.81 4.69
N ASP A 89 10.99 9.50 5.79
CA ASP A 89 11.99 10.56 5.90
C ASP A 89 13.10 10.08 6.85
N THR A 90 14.34 10.18 6.42
CA THR A 90 15.51 9.96 7.27
C THR A 90 16.42 11.19 7.24
N PHE A 91 16.90 11.59 8.41
CA PHE A 91 17.78 12.73 8.65
C PHE A 91 19.18 12.25 9.08
#